data_AF-A0A561U366-F1
#
_entry.id   AF-A0A561U366-F1
#
_cell.length_a   1.000
_cell.length_b   1.000
_cell.length_c   1.000
_cell.angle_alpha   90.00
_cell.angle_beta   90.00
_cell.angle_gamma   90.00
#
_symmetry.space_group_name_H-M   'P 1'
#
loop_
_entity.id
_entity.type
_entity.pdbx_description
1 polymer ?
#
loop_
_entity_poly.entity_id
_entity_poly.type
_entity_poly.pdbx_seq_one_letter_code
_entity_poly.pdbx_strand_id
1 'polypeptide(L)'
;MARSANARTSNAAEAGTEPVPQRLLAVATRLFAEQGFEATSVQQIVDAAGVTKGAMYHYFGSKDDLLYEIYARVLRDQQARLDVAADSDSPVRERLHSAASDVVATTAANLEDTIIFFRSMHLLHADKQAEVRAERRRYHERVRGLIEEGQTTGVFRTDKSADLVVDYFFGAVHHLGTWFREDGKLTGKEVGEQFADLLLDSLRP
;
A
#
# COMPACT_ATOMS: atom_id res chain seq x y z
N MET A 1 33.14 15.66 -20.25
CA MET A 1 33.08 15.01 -18.92
C MET A 1 32.78 16.03 -17.81
N ALA A 2 31.65 16.75 -17.84
CA ALA A 2 31.35 17.78 -16.82
C ALA A 2 29.85 17.92 -16.45
N ARG A 3 28.99 16.93 -16.75
CA ARG A 3 27.55 16.97 -16.42
C ARG A 3 27.12 16.06 -15.26
N SER A 4 28.00 15.18 -14.75
CA SER A 4 27.64 14.16 -13.76
C SER A 4 27.89 14.56 -12.29
N ALA A 5 28.53 15.71 -12.04
CA ALA A 5 28.83 16.19 -10.69
C ALA A 5 27.71 17.09 -10.11
N ASN A 6 26.88 17.71 -10.96
CA ASN A 6 25.91 18.73 -10.54
C ASN A 6 24.56 18.17 -10.06
N ALA A 7 24.25 16.91 -10.38
CA ALA A 7 23.00 16.25 -9.95
C ALA A 7 23.10 15.63 -8.54
N ARG A 8 24.32 15.34 -8.05
CA ARG A 8 24.54 14.78 -6.70
C ARG A 8 24.52 15.84 -5.60
N THR A 9 24.85 17.09 -5.93
CA THR A 9 24.87 18.22 -4.99
C THR A 9 23.49 18.84 -4.76
N SER A 10 22.54 18.74 -5.71
CA SER A 10 21.18 19.24 -5.50
C SER A 10 20.36 18.36 -4.53
N ASN A 11 20.56 17.04 -4.58
CA ASN A 11 19.79 16.09 -3.77
C ASN A 11 20.14 16.13 -2.26
N ALA A 12 21.38 16.52 -1.92
CA ALA A 12 21.81 16.63 -0.52
C ALA A 12 21.32 17.91 0.19
N ALA A 13 21.02 18.98 -0.57
CA ALA A 13 20.52 20.24 -0.02
C ALA A 13 18.99 20.19 0.25
N GLU A 14 18.23 19.44 -0.55
CA GLU A 14 16.79 19.21 -0.32
C GLU A 14 16.53 18.31 0.90
N ALA A 15 17.41 17.33 1.15
CA ALA A 15 17.36 16.43 2.31
C ALA A 15 17.46 17.15 3.68
N GLY A 16 17.91 18.40 3.73
CA GLY A 16 17.89 19.23 4.96
C GLY A 16 16.56 19.91 5.25
N THR A 17 15.64 19.94 4.26
CA THR A 17 14.38 20.69 4.32
C THR A 17 13.16 19.80 4.58
N GLU A 18 13.29 18.49 4.37
CA GLU A 18 12.22 17.53 4.68
C GLU A 18 11.98 17.40 6.19
N PRO A 19 10.71 17.42 6.64
CA PRO A 19 10.32 17.10 8.01
C PRO A 19 10.98 15.82 8.52
N VAL A 20 11.47 15.85 9.76
CA VAL A 20 12.14 14.70 10.42
C VAL A 20 11.40 13.37 10.24
N PRO A 21 10.05 13.29 10.40
CA PRO A 21 9.35 12.03 10.21
C PRO A 21 9.46 11.46 8.79
N GLN A 22 9.44 12.32 7.77
CA GLN A 22 9.55 11.89 6.37
C GLN A 22 10.93 11.33 6.08
N ARG A 23 11.99 12.00 6.57
CA ARG A 23 13.36 11.52 6.44
C ARG A 23 13.58 10.18 7.14
N LEU A 24 13.03 10.02 8.35
CA LEU A 24 13.10 8.76 9.09
C LEU A 24 12.43 7.61 8.33
N LEU A 25 11.24 7.84 7.77
CA LEU A 25 10.53 6.82 6.98
C LEU A 25 11.25 6.49 5.68
N ALA A 26 11.70 7.48 4.92
CA ALA A 26 12.43 7.26 3.68
C ALA A 26 13.72 6.45 3.90
N VAL A 27 14.48 6.78 4.96
CA VAL A 27 15.68 6.04 5.33
C VAL A 27 15.34 4.64 5.83
N ALA A 28 14.29 4.49 6.64
CA ALA A 28 13.84 3.19 7.12
C ALA A 28 13.41 2.28 5.97
N THR A 29 12.58 2.75 5.03
CA THR A 29 12.19 2.02 3.82
C THR A 29 13.42 1.52 3.07
N ARG A 30 14.36 2.41 2.75
CA ARG A 30 15.58 2.04 2.01
C ARG A 30 16.39 0.98 2.76
N LEU A 31 16.65 1.17 4.06
CA LEU A 31 17.42 0.22 4.84
C LEU A 31 16.70 -1.12 4.99
N PHE A 32 15.37 -1.13 5.16
CA PHE A 32 14.60 -2.36 5.21
C PHE A 32 14.62 -3.11 3.88
N ALA A 33 14.62 -2.40 2.75
CA ALA A 33 14.78 -2.99 1.43
C ALA A 33 16.16 -3.64 1.23
N GLU A 34 17.23 -2.93 1.61
CA GLU A 34 18.62 -3.32 1.32
C GLU A 34 19.12 -4.48 2.19
N GLN A 35 18.78 -4.46 3.49
CA GLN A 35 19.34 -5.41 4.48
C GLN A 35 18.27 -6.19 5.26
N GLY A 36 16.98 -5.86 5.09
CA GLY A 36 15.88 -6.47 5.82
C GLY A 36 15.56 -5.79 7.15
N PHE A 37 14.32 -5.98 7.63
CA PHE A 37 13.82 -5.36 8.86
C PHE A 37 14.64 -5.76 10.09
N GLU A 38 14.93 -7.05 10.28
CA GLU A 38 15.63 -7.55 11.47
C GLU A 38 17.07 -7.04 11.57
N ALA A 39 17.81 -7.07 10.45
CA ALA A 39 19.20 -6.63 10.39
C ALA A 39 19.38 -5.11 10.51
N THR A 40 18.29 -4.34 10.37
CA THR A 40 18.31 -2.88 10.52
C THR A 40 18.14 -2.46 11.98
N SER A 41 19.12 -1.73 12.52
CA SER A 41 19.05 -1.14 13.85
C SER A 41 18.52 0.30 13.83
N VAL A 42 17.92 0.74 14.94
CA VAL A 42 17.51 2.14 15.13
C VAL A 42 18.70 3.09 14.98
N GLN A 43 19.90 2.68 15.39
CA GLN A 43 21.10 3.51 15.26
C GLN A 43 21.43 3.80 13.79
N GLN A 44 21.43 2.77 12.93
CA GLN A 44 21.66 2.95 11.49
C GLN A 44 20.63 3.89 10.86
N ILE A 45 19.36 3.78 11.26
CA ILE A 45 18.28 4.64 10.75
C ILE A 45 18.53 6.10 11.12
N VAL A 46 18.79 6.40 12.40
CA VAL A 46 18.95 7.80 12.84
C VAL A 46 20.24 8.42 12.31
N ASP A 47 21.32 7.65 12.19
CA ASP A 47 22.58 8.10 11.60
C ASP A 47 22.40 8.46 10.13
N ALA A 48 21.76 7.57 9.36
CA ALA A 48 21.49 7.81 7.94
C ALA A 48 20.44 8.91 7.71
N ALA A 49 19.50 9.11 8.64
CA ALA A 49 18.55 10.21 8.61
C ALA A 49 19.14 11.53 9.15
N GLY A 50 20.35 11.54 9.71
CA GLY A 50 20.95 12.75 10.28
C GLY A 50 20.16 13.33 11.45
N VAL A 51 19.61 12.48 12.31
CA VAL A 51 18.87 12.86 13.52
C VAL A 51 19.33 12.07 14.73
N THR A 52 18.88 12.43 15.93
CA THR A 52 19.20 11.68 17.15
C THR A 52 18.16 10.58 17.42
N LYS A 53 18.52 9.58 18.24
CA LYS A 53 17.55 8.62 18.78
C LYS A 53 16.40 9.30 19.50
N GLY A 54 16.67 10.35 20.28
CA GLY A 54 15.63 11.13 20.96
C GLY A 54 14.64 11.76 20.00
N ALA A 55 15.11 12.29 18.86
CA ALA A 55 14.24 12.80 17.81
C ALA A 55 13.40 11.70 17.15
N MET A 56 13.97 10.51 16.91
CA MET A 56 13.20 9.36 16.40
C MET A 56 12.11 8.93 17.39
N TYR A 57 12.46 8.73 18.67
CA TYR A 57 11.50 8.34 19.71
C TYR A 57 10.43 9.39 20.02
N HIS A 58 10.67 10.66 19.66
CA HIS A 58 9.64 11.69 19.72
C HIS A 58 8.51 11.46 18.70
N TYR A 59 8.82 10.90 17.52
CA TYR A 59 7.86 10.66 16.44
C TYR A 59 7.39 9.20 16.35
N PHE A 60 8.26 8.25 16.66
CA PHE A 60 8.04 6.81 16.50
C PHE A 60 8.57 6.09 17.74
N GLY A 61 7.69 5.43 18.49
CA GLY A 61 8.07 4.75 19.74
C GLY A 61 9.03 3.57 19.55
N SER A 62 9.13 3.03 18.33
CA SER A 62 9.89 1.82 18.03
C SER A 62 10.26 1.70 16.54
N LYS A 63 11.13 0.72 16.22
CA LYS A 63 11.40 0.33 14.83
C LYS A 63 10.14 -0.24 14.15
N ASP A 64 9.29 -0.91 14.93
CA ASP A 64 8.00 -1.43 14.49
C ASP A 64 7.06 -0.30 14.07
N ASP A 65 7.05 0.84 14.78
CA ASP A 65 6.25 2.01 14.40
C ASP A 65 6.67 2.59 13.04
N LEU A 66 7.96 2.53 12.70
CA LEU A 66 8.44 2.93 11.37
C LEU A 66 7.91 1.98 10.29
N LEU A 67 8.05 0.66 10.49
CA LEU A 67 7.56 -0.33 9.53
C LEU A 67 6.03 -0.27 9.37
N TYR A 68 5.32 -0.11 10.48
CA TYR A 68 3.88 0.12 10.50
C TYR A 68 3.51 1.37 9.70
N GLU A 69 4.12 2.52 9.99
CA GLU A 69 3.77 3.78 9.36
C GLU A 69 4.07 3.81 7.86
N ILE A 70 5.15 3.13 7.41
CA ILE A 70 5.47 2.97 5.97
C ILE A 70 4.25 2.38 5.23
N TYR A 71 3.69 1.29 5.74
CA TYR A 71 2.57 0.62 5.09
C TYR A 71 1.21 1.26 5.38
N ALA A 72 1.00 1.75 6.60
CA ALA A 72 -0.26 2.37 7.00
C ALA A 72 -0.55 3.65 6.19
N ARG A 73 0.48 4.36 5.71
CA ARG A 73 0.30 5.47 4.76
C ARG A 73 -0.32 5.02 3.44
N VAL A 74 0.14 3.90 2.89
CA VAL A 74 -0.41 3.31 1.67
C VAL A 74 -1.87 2.92 1.89
N LEU A 75 -2.17 2.23 3.00
CA LEU A 75 -3.55 1.84 3.34
C LEU A 75 -4.48 3.05 3.52
N ARG A 76 -4.01 4.12 4.15
CA ARG A 76 -4.80 5.34 4.33
C ARG A 76 -5.07 6.07 3.02
N ASP A 77 -4.08 6.17 2.13
CA ASP A 77 -4.28 6.75 0.80
C ASP A 77 -5.28 5.93 -0.03
N GLN A 78 -5.08 4.60 -0.06
CA GLN A 78 -6.00 3.68 -0.72
C GLN A 78 -7.42 3.81 -0.17
N GLN A 79 -7.60 3.84 1.17
CA GLN A 79 -8.90 4.00 1.78
C GLN A 79 -9.57 5.31 1.39
N ALA A 80 -8.83 6.43 1.38
CA ALA A 80 -9.38 7.72 0.98
C ALA A 80 -9.83 7.73 -0.49
N ARG A 81 -9.06 7.10 -1.38
CA ARG A 81 -9.41 6.91 -2.80
C ARG A 81 -10.65 6.03 -2.97
N LEU A 82 -10.73 4.93 -2.22
CA LEU A 82 -11.90 4.05 -2.19
C LEU A 82 -13.14 4.80 -1.72
N ASP A 83 -13.03 5.57 -0.65
CA ASP A 83 -14.16 6.34 -0.10
C ASP A 83 -14.70 7.31 -1.18
N VAL A 84 -13.82 8.04 -1.87
CA VAL A 84 -14.19 8.91 -3.01
C VAL A 84 -14.87 8.14 -4.15
N ALA A 85 -14.32 6.99 -4.56
CA ALA A 85 -14.90 6.19 -5.65
C ALA A 85 -16.27 5.62 -5.26
N ALA A 86 -16.39 5.08 -4.05
CA ALA A 86 -17.59 4.44 -3.55
C ALA A 86 -18.74 5.44 -3.28
N ASP A 87 -18.42 6.67 -2.88
CA ASP A 87 -19.40 7.74 -2.63
C ASP A 87 -19.75 8.57 -3.87
N SER A 88 -19.19 8.25 -5.04
CA SER A 88 -19.56 8.93 -6.29
C SER A 88 -20.98 8.57 -6.77
N ASP A 89 -21.57 9.40 -7.62
CA ASP A 89 -22.88 9.17 -8.24
C ASP A 89 -22.84 8.15 -9.41
N SER A 90 -21.70 7.51 -9.64
CA SER A 90 -21.53 6.55 -10.75
C SER A 90 -22.25 5.23 -10.45
N PRO A 91 -22.66 4.46 -11.47
CA PRO A 91 -23.22 3.12 -11.28
C PRO A 91 -22.31 2.21 -10.43
N VAL A 92 -22.88 1.34 -9.59
CA VAL A 92 -22.12 0.44 -8.69
C VAL A 92 -21.04 -0.39 -9.40
N ARG A 93 -21.29 -0.79 -10.65
CA ARG A 93 -20.32 -1.48 -11.50
C ARG A 93 -19.07 -0.63 -11.77
N GLU A 94 -19.25 0.65 -12.08
CA GLU A 94 -18.16 1.58 -12.37
C GLU A 94 -17.41 1.96 -11.08
N ARG A 95 -18.13 2.15 -9.97
CA ARG A 95 -17.50 2.39 -8.66
C ARG A 95 -16.62 1.23 -8.23
N LEU A 96 -17.12 -0.01 -8.37
CA LEU A 96 -16.35 -1.22 -8.06
C LEU A 96 -15.16 -1.40 -8.99
N HIS A 97 -15.32 -1.13 -10.29
CA HIS A 97 -14.20 -1.16 -11.26
C HIS A 97 -13.09 -0.19 -10.86
N SER A 98 -13.46 1.06 -10.60
CA SER A 98 -12.53 2.13 -10.22
C SER A 98 -11.78 1.77 -8.95
N ALA A 99 -12.49 1.32 -7.90
CA ALA A 99 -11.89 0.87 -6.66
C ALA A 99 -10.92 -0.31 -6.84
N ALA A 100 -11.32 -1.32 -7.60
CA ALA A 100 -10.51 -2.51 -7.86
C ALA A 100 -9.26 -2.21 -8.71
N SER A 101 -9.39 -1.32 -9.69
CA SER A 101 -8.26 -0.90 -10.53
C SER A 101 -7.27 -0.04 -9.73
N ASP A 102 -7.78 0.94 -8.98
CA ASP A 102 -6.97 1.85 -8.18
C ASP A 102 -6.16 1.13 -7.10
N VAL A 103 -6.74 0.15 -6.39
CA VAL A 103 -5.98 -0.58 -5.36
C VAL A 103 -4.80 -1.35 -5.93
N VAL A 104 -4.98 -1.97 -7.09
CA VAL A 104 -3.89 -2.71 -7.76
C VAL A 104 -2.83 -1.75 -8.28
N ALA A 105 -3.25 -0.65 -8.93
CA ALA A 105 -2.33 0.35 -9.46
C ALA A 105 -1.52 1.03 -8.34
N THR A 106 -2.16 1.37 -7.22
CA THR A 106 -1.48 1.97 -6.05
C THR A 106 -0.59 0.97 -5.33
N THR A 107 -0.97 -0.31 -5.23
CA THR A 107 -0.07 -1.36 -4.73
C THR A 107 1.14 -1.55 -5.64
N ALA A 108 0.96 -1.53 -6.97
CA ALA A 108 2.05 -1.59 -7.92
C ALA A 108 2.99 -0.38 -7.82
N ALA A 109 2.45 0.82 -7.59
CA ALA A 109 3.24 2.04 -7.42
C ALA A 109 4.02 2.09 -6.08
N ASN A 110 3.58 1.32 -5.09
CA ASN A 110 4.22 1.21 -3.76
C ASN A 110 4.70 -0.23 -3.51
N LEU A 111 5.23 -0.88 -4.55
CA LEU A 111 5.56 -2.30 -4.53
C LEU A 111 6.62 -2.64 -3.48
N GLU A 112 7.66 -1.81 -3.38
CA GLU A 112 8.76 -2.00 -2.43
C GLU A 112 8.26 -1.95 -0.97
N ASP A 113 7.51 -0.89 -0.61
CA ASP A 113 6.87 -0.75 0.70
C ASP A 113 5.98 -1.96 1.02
N THR A 114 5.20 -2.39 0.03
CA THR A 114 4.30 -3.54 0.17
C THR A 114 5.08 -4.84 0.41
N ILE A 115 6.15 -5.08 -0.37
CA ILE A 115 7.00 -6.27 -0.24
C ILE A 115 7.69 -6.31 1.13
N ILE A 116 8.28 -5.19 1.56
CA ILE A 116 8.93 -5.07 2.87
C ILE A 116 7.91 -5.39 3.97
N PHE A 117 6.73 -4.77 3.89
CA PHE A 117 5.69 -4.98 4.88
C PHE A 117 5.26 -6.45 4.96
N PHE A 118 4.88 -7.09 3.85
CA PHE A 118 4.41 -8.47 3.89
C PHE A 118 5.48 -9.47 4.35
N ARG A 119 6.75 -9.22 4.04
CA ARG A 119 7.86 -10.06 4.51
C ARG A 119 8.11 -9.91 6.01
N SER A 120 7.78 -8.76 6.60
CA SER A 120 8.14 -8.45 7.99
C SER A 120 6.94 -8.29 8.93
N MET A 121 5.71 -8.30 8.45
CA MET A 121 4.52 -8.06 9.27
C MET A 121 4.35 -9.06 10.42
N HIS A 122 4.82 -10.30 10.25
CA HIS A 122 4.76 -11.33 11.27
C HIS A 122 5.75 -11.09 12.43
N LEU A 123 6.72 -10.19 12.23
CA LEU A 123 7.72 -9.78 13.21
C LEU A 123 7.28 -8.58 14.04
N LEU A 124 6.23 -7.86 13.62
CA LEU A 124 5.67 -6.74 14.36
C LEU A 124 5.08 -7.20 15.69
N HIS A 125 5.09 -6.32 16.68
CA HIS A 125 4.33 -6.54 17.92
C HIS A 125 2.82 -6.72 17.64
N ALA A 126 2.14 -7.44 18.54
CA ALA A 126 0.76 -7.89 18.35
C ALA A 126 -0.26 -6.75 18.19
N ASP A 127 0.00 -5.61 18.85
CA ASP A 127 -0.77 -4.38 18.73
C ASP A 127 -0.67 -3.79 17.31
N LYS A 128 0.54 -3.67 16.77
CA LYS A 128 0.76 -3.19 15.38
C LYS A 128 0.16 -4.15 14.34
N GLN A 129 0.26 -5.46 14.56
CA GLN A 129 -0.43 -6.45 13.72
C GLN A 129 -1.95 -6.30 13.79
N ALA A 130 -2.51 -5.95 14.95
CA ALA A 130 -3.95 -5.70 15.11
C ALA A 130 -4.38 -4.42 14.39
N GLU A 131 -3.60 -3.34 14.48
CA GLU A 131 -3.84 -2.07 13.78
C GLU A 131 -3.91 -2.29 12.25
N VAL A 132 -2.93 -2.96 11.66
CA VAL A 132 -2.94 -3.23 10.21
C VAL A 132 -4.11 -4.11 9.79
N ARG A 133 -4.45 -5.13 10.59
CA ARG A 133 -5.62 -5.97 10.31
C ARG A 133 -6.91 -5.16 10.36
N ALA A 134 -7.02 -4.19 11.25
CA ALA A 134 -8.18 -3.31 11.33
C ALA A 134 -8.28 -2.39 10.11
N GLU A 135 -7.17 -1.76 9.69
CA GLU A 135 -7.13 -0.91 8.49
C GLU A 135 -7.50 -1.70 7.22
N ARG A 136 -6.93 -2.89 7.03
CA ARG A 136 -7.27 -3.77 5.88
C ARG A 136 -8.72 -4.22 5.92
N ARG A 137 -9.22 -4.58 7.10
CA ARG A 137 -10.62 -4.97 7.28
C ARG A 137 -11.55 -3.85 6.83
N ARG A 138 -11.30 -2.60 7.24
CA ARG A 138 -12.11 -1.44 6.82
C ARG A 138 -12.18 -1.32 5.29
N TYR A 139 -11.05 -1.49 4.61
CA TYR A 139 -10.99 -1.46 3.14
C TYR A 139 -11.84 -2.57 2.52
N HIS A 140 -11.62 -3.81 2.98
CA HIS A 140 -12.34 -4.98 2.49
C HIS A 140 -13.85 -4.87 2.71
N GLU A 141 -14.28 -4.41 3.89
CA GLU A 141 -15.70 -4.22 4.22
C GLU A 141 -16.37 -3.18 3.31
N ARG A 142 -15.64 -2.12 2.95
CA ARG A 142 -16.15 -1.09 2.04
C ARG A 142 -16.32 -1.62 0.62
N VAL A 143 -15.37 -2.41 0.11
CA VAL A 143 -15.50 -3.09 -1.19
C VAL A 143 -16.60 -4.14 -1.18
N ARG A 144 -16.72 -4.91 -0.09
CA ARG A 144 -17.83 -5.86 0.10
C ARG A 144 -19.18 -5.17 -0.02
N GLY A 145 -19.33 -3.99 0.59
CA GLY A 145 -20.56 -3.21 0.52
C GLY A 145 -20.96 -2.83 -0.92
N LEU A 146 -19.99 -2.53 -1.80
CA LEU A 146 -20.28 -2.29 -3.23
C LEU A 146 -20.77 -3.56 -3.95
N ILE A 147 -20.21 -4.72 -3.60
CA ILE A 147 -20.64 -6.00 -4.17
C ILE A 147 -22.07 -6.33 -3.69
N GLU A 148 -22.34 -6.18 -2.39
CA GLU A 148 -23.67 -6.43 -1.79
C GLU A 148 -24.73 -5.47 -2.36
N GLU A 149 -24.38 -4.20 -2.59
CA GLU A 149 -25.24 -3.23 -3.26
C GLU A 149 -25.60 -3.69 -4.69
N GLY A 150 -24.59 -4.09 -5.47
CA GLY A 150 -24.82 -4.59 -6.83
C GLY A 150 -25.62 -5.89 -6.88
N GLN A 151 -25.46 -6.76 -5.89
CA GLN A 151 -26.27 -7.97 -5.73
C GLN A 151 -27.73 -7.63 -5.39
N THR A 152 -27.95 -6.69 -4.47
CA THR A 152 -29.29 -6.25 -4.04
C THR A 152 -30.05 -5.55 -5.18
N THR A 153 -29.34 -4.78 -6.00
CA THR A 153 -29.91 -4.04 -7.13
C THR A 153 -30.03 -4.87 -8.41
N GLY A 154 -29.59 -6.13 -8.40
CA GLY A 154 -29.65 -7.03 -9.55
C GLY A 154 -28.61 -6.75 -10.65
N VAL A 155 -27.62 -5.89 -10.37
CA VAL A 155 -26.49 -5.60 -11.26
C VAL A 155 -25.47 -6.75 -11.25
N PHE A 156 -25.34 -7.44 -10.12
CA PHE A 156 -24.43 -8.58 -9.93
C PHE A 156 -25.20 -9.87 -9.58
N ARG A 157 -24.62 -11.01 -9.96
CA ARG A 157 -25.10 -12.35 -9.58
C ARG A 157 -25.10 -12.56 -8.06
N THR A 158 -26.04 -13.36 -7.57
CA THR A 158 -26.26 -13.59 -6.12
C THR A 158 -25.87 -14.98 -5.64
N ASP A 159 -25.44 -15.89 -6.52
CA ASP A 159 -25.00 -17.24 -6.15
C ASP A 159 -23.56 -17.30 -5.59
N LYS A 160 -22.87 -16.15 -5.50
CA LYS A 160 -21.54 -16.01 -4.91
C LYS A 160 -21.60 -15.12 -3.67
N SER A 161 -20.95 -15.57 -2.59
CA SER A 161 -20.77 -14.76 -1.38
C SER A 161 -19.89 -13.55 -1.68
N ALA A 162 -20.32 -12.36 -1.26
CA ALA A 162 -19.53 -11.15 -1.38
C ALA A 162 -18.19 -11.25 -0.63
N ASP A 163 -18.18 -11.89 0.56
CA ASP A 163 -16.95 -12.15 1.32
C ASP A 163 -15.95 -12.99 0.51
N LEU A 164 -16.41 -14.08 -0.12
CA LEU A 164 -15.53 -14.95 -0.93
C LEU A 164 -14.97 -14.23 -2.16
N VAL A 165 -15.76 -13.35 -2.79
CA VAL A 165 -15.31 -12.54 -3.92
C VAL A 165 -14.22 -11.57 -3.49
N VAL A 166 -14.41 -10.91 -2.33
CA VAL A 166 -13.41 -10.01 -1.73
C VAL A 166 -12.13 -10.78 -1.40
N ASP A 167 -12.22 -11.90 -0.69
CA ASP A 167 -11.05 -12.70 -0.31
C ASP A 167 -10.27 -13.20 -1.54
N TYR A 168 -10.98 -13.65 -2.59
CA TYR A 168 -10.37 -14.07 -3.84
C TYR A 168 -9.62 -12.91 -4.52
N PHE A 169 -10.27 -11.74 -4.65
CA PHE A 169 -9.68 -10.58 -5.28
C PHE A 169 -8.46 -10.06 -4.52
N PHE A 170 -8.59 -9.79 -3.21
CA PHE A 170 -7.48 -9.29 -2.41
C PHE A 170 -6.37 -10.32 -2.19
N GLY A 171 -6.69 -11.61 -2.22
CA GLY A 171 -5.67 -12.67 -2.29
C GLY A 171 -4.74 -12.47 -3.49
N ALA A 172 -5.29 -12.15 -4.67
CA ALA A 172 -4.51 -11.86 -5.86
C ALA A 172 -3.74 -10.54 -5.75
N VAL A 173 -4.34 -9.48 -5.19
CA VAL A 173 -3.66 -8.18 -4.96
C VAL A 173 -2.47 -8.33 -4.02
N HIS A 174 -2.64 -9.04 -2.90
CA HIS A 174 -1.56 -9.27 -1.93
C HIS A 174 -0.42 -10.12 -2.51
N HIS A 175 -0.70 -10.96 -3.51
CA HIS A 175 0.29 -11.77 -4.19
C HIS A 175 1.08 -10.99 -5.27
N LEU A 176 0.69 -9.75 -5.60
CA LEU A 176 1.28 -8.94 -6.68
C LEU A 176 2.81 -8.81 -6.55
N GLY A 177 3.31 -8.59 -5.33
CA GLY A 177 4.74 -8.43 -5.03
C GLY A 177 5.63 -9.66 -5.32
N THR A 178 5.04 -10.79 -5.70
CA THR A 178 5.80 -12.02 -6.02
C THR A 178 6.13 -12.15 -7.51
N TRP A 179 5.40 -11.45 -8.39
CA TRP A 179 5.51 -11.64 -9.83
C TRP A 179 5.46 -10.34 -10.64
N PHE A 180 4.84 -9.27 -10.13
CA PHE A 180 4.79 -8.00 -10.85
C PHE A 180 6.19 -7.39 -10.97
N ARG A 181 6.45 -6.77 -12.13
CA ARG A 181 7.70 -6.10 -12.43
C ARG A 181 7.41 -4.78 -13.12
N GLU A 182 7.97 -3.69 -12.62
CA GLU A 182 7.83 -2.36 -13.20
C GLU A 182 8.42 -2.28 -14.62
N ASP A 183 9.46 -3.05 -14.91
CA ASP A 183 10.09 -3.20 -16.23
C ASP A 183 9.39 -4.23 -17.14
N GLY A 184 8.21 -4.71 -16.72
CA GLY A 184 7.42 -5.72 -17.40
C GLY A 184 6.65 -5.18 -18.63
N LYS A 185 5.87 -6.07 -19.25
CA LYS A 185 5.05 -5.75 -20.43
C LYS A 185 3.81 -4.89 -20.11
N LEU A 186 3.33 -4.98 -18.88
CA LEU A 186 2.13 -4.26 -18.43
C LEU A 186 2.53 -3.31 -17.31
N THR A 187 2.06 -2.08 -17.40
CA THR A 187 2.13 -1.10 -16.32
C THR A 187 1.23 -1.51 -15.15
N GLY A 188 1.49 -1.00 -13.95
CA GLY A 188 0.63 -1.25 -12.78
C GLY A 188 -0.83 -0.84 -13.01
N LYS A 189 -1.04 0.22 -13.81
CA LYS A 189 -2.38 0.67 -14.22
C LYS A 189 -3.08 -0.36 -15.12
N GLU A 190 -2.41 -0.85 -16.16
CA GLU A 190 -2.98 -1.87 -17.06
C GLU A 190 -3.26 -3.19 -16.33
N VAL A 191 -2.40 -3.57 -15.38
CA VAL A 191 -2.67 -4.72 -14.50
C VAL A 191 -3.90 -4.47 -13.65
N GLY A 192 -4.05 -3.27 -13.08
CA GLY A 192 -5.24 -2.89 -12.30
C GLY A 192 -6.53 -2.92 -13.10
N GLU A 193 -6.53 -2.37 -14.32
CA GLU A 193 -7.69 -2.43 -15.22
C GLU A 193 -8.09 -3.87 -15.51
N GLN A 194 -7.13 -4.75 -15.84
CA GLN A 194 -7.41 -6.17 -16.11
C GLN A 194 -7.87 -6.93 -14.86
N PHE A 195 -7.33 -6.61 -13.67
CA PHE A 195 -7.78 -7.20 -12.40
C PHE A 195 -9.22 -6.81 -12.08
N ALA A 196 -9.57 -5.54 -12.30
CA ALA A 196 -10.93 -5.04 -12.13
C ALA A 196 -11.90 -5.69 -13.12
N ASP A 197 -11.49 -5.90 -14.37
CA ASP A 197 -12.30 -6.59 -15.38
C ASP A 197 -12.56 -8.05 -14.97
N LEU A 198 -11.53 -8.78 -14.51
CA LEU A 198 -11.67 -10.15 -14.00
C LEU A 198 -12.63 -10.23 -12.81
N LEU A 199 -12.55 -9.27 -11.88
CA LEU A 199 -13.47 -9.16 -10.75
C LEU A 199 -14.91 -8.96 -11.24
N LEU A 200 -15.15 -7.99 -12.11
CA LEU A 200 -16.49 -7.72 -12.63
C LEU A 200 -17.05 -8.86 -13.47
N ASP A 201 -16.20 -9.58 -14.20
CA ASP A 201 -16.58 -10.74 -14.99
C ASP A 201 -17.04 -11.91 -14.12
N SER A 202 -16.40 -12.07 -12.95
CA SER A 202 -16.84 -13.05 -11.94
C SER A 202 -18.20 -12.72 -11.32
N LEU A 203 -18.66 -11.47 -11.44
CA LEU A 203 -19.90 -10.94 -10.84
C LEU A 203 -21.05 -10.77 -11.84
N ARG A 204 -20.86 -11.06 -13.13
CA ARG A 204 -21.91 -10.95 -14.16
C ARG A 204 -23.13 -11.83 -13.81
N PRO A 205 -24.38 -11.32 -13.95
CA PRO A 205 -25.63 -12.04 -13.68
C PRO A 205 -25.74 -13.41 -14.35
#